data_AF-B7QBH9-F1
#
_entry.id   AF-B7QBH9-F1
#
_cell.length_a   1.000
_cell.length_b   1.000
_cell.length_c   1.000
_cell.angle_alpha   90.00
_cell.angle_beta   90.00
_cell.angle_gamma   90.00
#
_symmetry.space_group_name_H-M   'P 1'
#
loop_
_entity.id
_entity.type
_entity.pdbx_description
1 polymer ?
#
loop_
_entity_poly.entity_id
_entity_poly.type
_entity_poly.pdbx_seq_one_letter_code
_entity_poly.pdbx_strand_id
1 'polypeptide(L)'
;MEEHAGCSPEPPEIVNGYYNVTGEETCWRTPSEGSVVRYYCLEGYDRTGPSELVCRNGSWVLPSSGPQMGAGGVVAARAASRPLMKQIICVIR
;
A
#
# COMPACT_ATOMS: atom_id res chain seq x y z
N MET A 1 18.88 10.76 18.39
CA MET A 1 18.51 11.28 17.06
C MET A 1 17.94 10.08 16.32
N GLU A 2 16.61 9.95 16.20
CA GLU A 2 16.00 8.85 15.45
C GLU A 2 15.90 9.30 13.99
N GLU A 3 16.92 8.94 13.22
CA GLU A 3 17.20 9.56 11.93
C GLU A 3 16.52 8.76 10.83
N HIS A 4 15.27 9.15 10.57
CA HIS A 4 14.59 8.98 9.29
C HIS A 4 14.72 7.57 8.70
N ALA A 5 14.28 6.56 9.45
CA ALA A 5 13.95 5.28 8.86
C ALA A 5 12.77 5.52 7.90
N GLY A 6 13.07 5.60 6.60
CA GLY A 6 12.06 5.51 5.55
C GLY A 6 11.25 4.22 5.67
N CYS A 7 10.28 4.01 4.78
CA CYS A 7 9.54 2.75 4.77
C CYS A 7 10.42 1.57 4.37
N SER A 8 9.91 0.36 4.61
CA SER A 8 10.54 -0.87 4.12
C SER A 8 10.93 -0.72 2.64
N PRO A 9 12.22 -0.91 2.29
CA PRO A 9 12.68 -0.79 0.91
C PRO A 9 12.00 -1.82 0.00
N GLU A 10 11.60 -2.95 0.59
CA GLU A 10 10.79 -3.98 -0.06
C GLU A 10 9.32 -3.74 0.31
N PRO A 11 8.49 -3.32 -0.67
CA PRO A 11 7.06 -3.21 -0.47
C PRO A 11 6.40 -4.59 -0.39
N PRO A 12 5.15 -4.70 0.12
CA PRO A 12 4.48 -5.98 0.23
C PRO A 12 4.43 -6.75 -1.10
N GLU A 13 4.63 -8.06 -1.01
CA GLU A 13 4.72 -8.93 -2.19
C GLU A 13 3.44 -8.90 -3.04
N ILE A 14 3.61 -8.84 -4.36
CA ILE A 14 2.51 -8.91 -5.34
C ILE A 14 2.62 -10.20 -6.14
N VAL A 15 1.50 -10.90 -6.29
CA VAL A 15 1.40 -12.11 -7.12
C VAL A 15 0.76 -11.75 -8.45
N ASN A 16 1.31 -12.26 -9.57
CA ASN A 16 0.82 -12.00 -10.93
C ASN A 16 0.74 -10.51 -11.30
N GLY A 17 1.72 -9.73 -10.82
CA GLY A 17 1.79 -8.29 -11.03
C GLY A 17 3.19 -7.74 -10.77
N TYR A 18 3.32 -6.42 -10.86
CA TYR A 18 4.55 -5.68 -10.59
C TYR A 18 4.23 -4.38 -9.84
N TYR A 19 5.24 -3.72 -9.26
CA TYR A 19 5.07 -2.47 -8.54
C TYR A 19 6.11 -1.42 -8.96
N ASN A 20 5.77 -0.14 -8.80
CA ASN A 20 6.69 0.98 -8.95
C ASN A 20 6.60 1.89 -7.73
N VAL A 21 7.75 2.16 -7.12
CA VAL A 21 7.88 3.14 -6.04
C VAL A 21 8.20 4.51 -6.66
N THR A 22 7.51 5.55 -6.22
CA THR A 22 7.69 6.93 -6.63
C THR A 22 7.84 7.79 -5.39
N GLY A 23 8.95 8.50 -5.26
CA GLY A 23 9.24 9.32 -4.09
C GLY A 23 10.72 9.64 -4.01
N GLU A 24 11.08 10.40 -3.00
CA GLU A 24 12.49 10.66 -2.66
C GLU A 24 13.03 9.52 -1.79
N GLU A 25 14.32 9.24 -1.93
CA GLU A 25 15.01 8.23 -1.12
C GLU A 25 15.74 8.91 0.03
N THR A 26 15.74 8.27 1.19
CA THR A 26 16.59 8.67 2.32
C THR A 26 18.05 8.35 2.03
N CYS A 27 18.96 8.81 2.90
CA CYS A 27 20.38 8.47 2.82
C CYS A 27 20.68 6.96 2.90
N TRP A 28 19.69 6.14 3.31
CA TRP A 28 19.78 4.69 3.42
C TRP A 28 19.17 3.95 2.22
N ARG A 29 18.85 4.65 1.13
CA ARG A 29 18.14 4.09 -0.05
C ARG A 29 16.80 3.45 0.31
N THR A 30 16.12 4.04 1.29
CA THR A 30 14.74 3.67 1.63
C THR A 30 13.80 4.78 1.20
N PRO A 31 12.57 4.46 0.79
CA PRO A 31 11.58 5.47 0.43
C PRO A 31 11.28 6.37 1.64
N SER A 32 11.39 7.68 1.46
CA SER A 32 11.09 8.64 2.53
C SER A 32 9.59 8.74 2.80
N GLU A 33 9.24 9.41 3.89
CA GLU A 33 7.84 9.71 4.22
C GLU A 33 7.15 10.49 3.09
N GLY A 34 5.97 10.02 2.67
CA GLY A 34 5.24 10.56 1.52
C GLY A 34 5.52 9.83 0.20
N SER A 35 6.52 8.94 0.14
CA SER A 35 6.74 8.09 -1.02
C SER A 35 5.52 7.22 -1.30
N VAL A 36 5.23 6.93 -2.57
CA VAL A 36 4.05 6.19 -3.01
C VAL A 36 4.48 4.97 -3.82
N VAL A 37 4.02 3.78 -3.45
CA VAL A 37 4.17 2.57 -4.26
C VAL A 37 2.87 2.29 -5.01
N ARG A 38 2.95 2.18 -6.33
CA ARG A 38 1.84 1.83 -7.21
C ARG A 38 1.98 0.39 -7.67
N TYR A 39 0.93 -0.38 -7.50
CA TYR A 39 0.87 -1.76 -7.97
C TYR A 39 0.23 -1.83 -9.35
N TYR A 40 0.57 -2.86 -10.10
CA TYR A 40 0.08 -3.14 -11.43
C TYR A 40 -0.12 -4.64 -11.57
N CYS A 41 -1.24 -5.04 -12.15
CA CYS A 41 -1.50 -6.44 -12.47
C CYS A 41 -1.11 -6.71 -13.91
N LEU A 42 -0.70 -7.96 -14.18
CA LEU A 42 -0.49 -8.41 -15.54
C LEU A 42 -1.81 -8.37 -16.34
N GLU A 43 -1.71 -8.32 -17.66
CA GLU A 43 -2.88 -8.34 -18.53
C GLU A 43 -3.73 -9.59 -18.28
N GLY A 44 -5.05 -9.42 -18.19
CA GLY A 44 -5.99 -10.50 -17.86
C GLY A 44 -6.21 -10.74 -16.36
N TYR A 45 -5.55 -10.00 -15.48
CA TYR A 45 -5.77 -10.07 -14.03
C TYR A 45 -6.41 -8.79 -13.48
N ASP A 46 -7.43 -8.96 -12.64
CA ASP A 46 -8.06 -7.91 -11.87
C ASP A 46 -7.36 -7.75 -10.50
N ARG A 47 -7.22 -6.50 -10.07
CA ARG A 47 -6.59 -6.15 -8.81
C ARG A 47 -7.56 -6.30 -7.65
N THR A 48 -7.25 -7.19 -6.72
CA THR A 48 -7.98 -7.30 -5.46
C THR A 48 -7.24 -6.55 -4.36
N GLY A 49 -7.82 -5.45 -3.87
CA GLY A 49 -7.23 -4.61 -2.82
C GLY A 49 -6.80 -3.23 -3.32
N PRO A 50 -5.88 -2.56 -2.60
CA PRO A 50 -5.50 -1.19 -2.92
C PRO A 50 -4.62 -1.09 -4.17
N SER A 51 -4.81 -0.02 -4.92
CA SER A 51 -4.01 0.25 -6.12
C SER A 51 -2.61 0.77 -5.81
N GLU A 52 -2.47 1.44 -4.67
CA GLU A 52 -1.27 2.15 -4.26
C GLU A 52 -1.22 2.26 -2.73
N LEU A 53 0.00 2.41 -2.20
CA LEU A 53 0.26 2.64 -0.78
C LEU A 53 1.18 3.85 -0.64
N VAL A 54 1.02 4.61 0.43
CA VAL A 54 1.87 5.73 0.81
C VAL A 54 2.75 5.34 2.00
N CYS A 55 4.00 5.75 1.97
CA CYS A 55 4.92 5.61 3.07
C CYS A 55 4.57 6.62 4.15
N ARG A 56 4.17 6.14 5.34
CA ARG A 56 3.87 6.99 6.49
C ARG A 56 4.41 6.32 7.74
N ASN A 57 5.18 7.05 8.53
CA ASN A 57 5.74 6.59 9.80
C ASN A 57 6.51 5.24 9.66
N GLY A 58 7.29 5.09 8.60
CA GLY A 58 8.07 3.88 8.31
C GLY A 58 7.24 2.66 7.83
N SER A 59 5.94 2.82 7.59
CA SER A 59 5.05 1.76 7.11
C SER A 59 4.32 2.13 5.83
N TRP A 60 4.12 1.15 4.95
CA TRP A 60 3.27 1.28 3.77
C TRP A 60 1.79 1.23 4.17
N VAL A 61 1.08 2.36 4.06
CA VAL A 61 -0.33 2.51 4.42
C VAL A 61 -1.18 2.89 3.21
N LEU A 62 -2.49 2.68 3.30
CA LEU A 62 -3.41 3.13 2.25
C LEU A 62 -3.39 4.66 2.16
N PRO A 63 -3.36 5.27 0.95
CA PRO A 63 -3.78 6.65 0.83
C PRO A 63 -5.25 6.65 1.19
N SER A 64 -5.57 7.16 2.38
CA SER A 64 -6.93 7.27 2.88
C SER A 64 -7.76 7.91 1.78
N SER A 65 -8.65 7.14 1.16
CA SER A 65 -9.63 7.67 0.24
C SER A 65 -10.39 8.76 0.99
N GLY A 66 -10.26 10.00 0.51
CA GLY A 66 -11.18 11.07 0.87
C GLY A 66 -12.63 10.60 0.64
N PRO A 67 -13.61 11.28 1.26
CA PRO A 67 -14.95 10.75 1.48
C PRO A 67 -15.57 10.22 0.19
N GLN A 68 -15.66 8.89 0.09
CA GLN A 68 -16.43 8.22 -0.94
C GLN A 68 -17.92 8.50 -0.68
N MET A 69 -18.48 9.44 -1.44
CA MET A 69 -19.92 9.56 -1.59
C MET A 69 -20.43 8.29 -2.28
N GLY A 70 -21.07 7.42 -1.49
CA GLY A 70 -22.05 6.45 -1.98
C GLY A 70 -21.64 4.97 -1.95
N ALA A 71 -22.06 4.26 -0.91
CA ALA A 71 -23.08 3.19 -0.98
C ALA A 71 -23.07 2.38 0.33
N GLY A 72 -24.24 2.21 0.93
CA GLY A 72 -24.42 1.60 2.24
C GLY A 72 -23.89 0.17 2.34
N GLY A 73 -23.23 -0.09 3.47
CA GLY A 73 -22.83 -1.42 3.92
C GLY A 73 -22.29 -1.31 5.33
N VAL A 74 -23.14 -1.60 6.31
CA VAL A 74 -22.71 -1.72 7.71
C VAL A 74 -21.76 -2.91 7.83
N VAL A 75 -20.47 -2.65 7.94
CA VAL A 75 -19.52 -3.63 8.47
C VAL A 75 -19.00 -3.13 9.79
N ALA A 76 -19.73 -3.47 10.85
CA ALA A 76 -19.20 -3.40 12.20
C ALA A 76 -18.07 -4.42 12.32
N ALA A 77 -16.83 -3.99 12.16
CA ALA A 77 -15.67 -4.80 12.53
C ALA A 77 -15.02 -4.15 13.74
N ARG A 78 -15.21 -4.81 14.90
CA ARG A 78 -14.50 -4.50 16.14
C ARG A 78 -13.01 -4.42 15.87
N ALA A 79 -12.35 -3.42 16.44
CA ALA A 79 -10.89 -3.34 16.46
C ALA A 79 -10.31 -4.62 17.07
N ALA A 80 -9.63 -5.40 16.25
CA ALA A 80 -8.71 -6.44 16.68
C ALA A 80 -7.39 -6.20 15.95
N SER A 81 -6.37 -5.95 16.75
CA SER A 81 -5.00 -5.62 16.38
C SER A 81 -4.40 -6.67 15.46
N ARG A 82 -4.21 -6.30 14.19
CA ARG A 82 -3.23 -6.83 13.24
C ARG A 82 -3.34 -5.99 11.97
N PRO A 83 -2.39 -5.08 11.67
CA PRO A 83 -2.33 -4.47 10.34
C PRO A 83 -1.83 -5.57 9.40
N LEU A 84 -2.73 -6.48 9.00
CA LEU A 84 -2.48 -7.35 7.88
C LEU A 84 -2.37 -6.39 6.69
N MET A 85 -1.14 -6.16 6.26
CA MET A 85 -0.81 -5.69 4.93
C MET A 85 -1.85 -6.31 3.99
N LYS A 86 -2.82 -5.54 3.49
CA LYS A 86 -3.84 -6.10 2.59
C LYS A 86 -3.06 -6.53 1.36
N GLN A 87 -2.82 -7.84 1.24
CA GLN A 87 -2.05 -8.42 0.14
C GLN A 87 -2.65 -7.91 -1.17
N ILE A 88 -1.85 -7.23 -1.98
CA ILE A 88 -2.28 -6.87 -3.33
C ILE A 88 -2.16 -8.15 -4.16
N ILE A 89 -3.30 -8.78 -4.46
CA ILE A 89 -3.35 -10.02 -5.22
C ILE A 89 -4.02 -9.72 -6.56
N CYS A 90 -3.33 -10.05 -7.65
CA CYS A 90 -3.91 -10.03 -8.98
C CYS A 90 -4.56 -11.38 -9.24
N VAL A 91 -5.88 -11.39 -9.47
CA VAL A 91 -6.70 -12.60 -9.69
C VAL A 91 -7.32 -12.56 -11.09
N ILE A 92 -7.48 -13.71 -11.71
CA ILE A 92 -8.16 -13.83 -13.01
C ILE A 92 -9.67 -13.79 -12.73
N ARG A 93 -10.42 -12.98 -13.47
CA ARG A 93 -11.89 -12.90 -13.33
C ARG A 93 -12.60 -14.18 -13.74
#